data_AF-A0A1H0XKI9-F1
#
_entry.id   AF-A0A1H0XKI9-F1
#
_cell.length_a   1.000
_cell.length_b   1.000
_cell.length_c   1.000
_cell.angle_alpha   90.00
_cell.angle_beta   90.00
_cell.angle_gamma   90.00
#
_symmetry.space_group_name_H-M   'P 1'
#
loop_
_entity.id
_entity.type
_entity.pdbx_description
1 polymer ?
#
loop_
_entity_poly.entity_id
_entity_poly.type
_entity_poly.pdbx_seq_one_letter_code
_entity_poly.pdbx_strand_id
1 'polypeptide(L)'
;MVANDGLGVYTIIVAFTHIAFVAFLLGSALANIFRFPWFIYADDPKPTVQRLAGIAELVIAGALSLPYFWREGSVIMIAVALAYAGGIGLVSLWRWKRGHVFRPVHLLAPVMLALAFGTLKAGELALFAADVQA
;
A
#
# COMPACT_ATOMS: atom_id res chain seq x y z
N MET A 1 -28.41 7.43 -22.45
CA MET A 1 -27.80 6.21 -21.86
C MET A 1 -26.32 6.45 -21.81
N VAL A 2 -25.72 6.58 -20.62
CA VAL A 2 -24.25 6.62 -20.48
C VAL A 2 -23.78 5.22 -20.88
N ALA A 3 -23.05 5.11 -21.98
CA ALA A 3 -22.41 3.87 -22.36
C ALA A 3 -21.43 3.52 -21.24
N ASN A 4 -21.76 2.49 -20.46
CA ASN A 4 -20.84 1.90 -19.50
C ASN A 4 -19.89 1.00 -20.29
N ASP A 5 -18.83 1.61 -20.78
CA ASP A 5 -17.63 1.05 -21.40
C ASP A 5 -16.85 0.06 -20.48
N GLY A 6 -17.43 -0.34 -19.33
CA GLY A 6 -16.83 -1.28 -18.38
C GLY A 6 -15.74 -0.66 -17.50
N LEU A 7 -15.21 0.49 -17.90
CA LEU A 7 -14.14 1.23 -17.21
C LEU A 7 -14.63 1.96 -15.95
N GLY A 8 -15.92 2.26 -15.84
CA GLY A 8 -16.49 2.93 -14.66
C GLY A 8 -16.31 2.11 -13.39
N VAL A 9 -16.59 0.80 -13.44
CA VAL A 9 -16.43 -0.11 -12.29
C VAL A 9 -14.95 -0.27 -11.93
N TYR A 10 -14.08 -0.37 -12.94
CA TYR A 10 -12.64 -0.49 -12.74
C TYR A 10 -12.04 0.72 -12.02
N THR A 11 -12.37 1.93 -12.48
CA THR A 11 -11.94 3.19 -11.87
C THR A 11 -12.38 3.29 -10.41
N ILE A 12 -13.61 2.86 -10.10
CA ILE A 12 -14.13 2.81 -8.74
C ILE A 12 -13.29 1.85 -7.88
N ILE A 13 -13.04 0.62 -8.37
CA ILE A 13 -12.25 -0.38 -7.64
C ILE A 13 -10.84 0.15 -7.34
N VAL A 14 -10.17 0.75 -8.33
CA VAL A 14 -8.83 1.34 -8.14
C VAL A 14 -8.85 2.42 -7.07
N ALA A 15 -9.86 3.30 -7.08
CA ALA A 15 -10.00 4.35 -6.07
C ALA A 15 -10.23 3.77 -4.66
N PHE A 16 -11.11 2.77 -4.52
CA PHE A 16 -11.35 2.10 -3.23
C PHE A 16 -10.10 1.40 -2.70
N THR A 17 -9.38 0.68 -3.56
CA THR A 17 -8.13 0.01 -3.15
C THR A 17 -7.07 1.02 -2.73
N HIS A 18 -6.97 2.15 -3.43
CA HIS A 18 -6.08 3.23 -3.04
C HIS A 18 -6.45 3.79 -1.65
N ILE A 19 -7.71 4.17 -1.46
CA ILE A 19 -8.20 4.72 -0.18
C ILE A 19 -7.93 3.74 0.96
N ALA A 20 -8.26 2.46 0.76
CA ALA A 20 -8.03 1.43 1.78
C ALA A 20 -6.53 1.30 2.13
N PHE A 21 -5.65 1.31 1.12
CA PHE A 21 -4.22 1.18 1.33
C PHE A 21 -3.62 2.41 2.03
N VAL A 22 -3.96 3.62 1.59
CA VAL A 22 -3.48 4.87 2.20
C VAL A 22 -4.05 5.06 3.62
N ALA A 23 -5.33 4.73 3.85
CA ALA A 23 -5.92 4.77 5.18
C ALA A 23 -5.23 3.79 6.14
N PHE A 24 -4.89 2.59 5.66
CA PHE A 24 -4.07 1.65 6.43
C PHE A 24 -2.72 2.27 6.81
N LEU A 25 -1.99 2.82 5.83
CA LEU A 25 -0.66 3.41 6.07
C LEU A 25 -0.72 4.58 7.04
N LEU A 26 -1.70 5.47 6.91
CA LEU A 26 -1.92 6.58 7.84
C LEU A 26 -2.25 6.09 9.25
N GLY A 27 -3.16 5.12 9.37
CA GLY A 27 -3.51 4.51 10.66
C GLY A 27 -2.30 3.88 11.34
N SER A 28 -1.50 3.12 10.58
CA SER A 28 -0.26 2.50 11.09
C SER A 28 0.79 3.54 11.45
N ALA A 29 1.00 4.53 10.60
CA ALA A 29 1.94 5.61 10.84
C ALA A 29 1.66 6.35 12.15
N LEU A 30 0.41 6.76 12.37
CA LEU A 30 0.00 7.45 13.59
C LEU A 30 0.14 6.53 14.81
N ALA A 31 -0.30 5.28 14.71
CA ALA A 31 -0.14 4.31 15.79
C ALA A 31 1.34 4.16 16.22
N ASN A 32 2.23 4.13 15.24
CA ASN A 32 3.65 3.90 15.42
C ASN A 32 4.40 5.15 15.92
N ILE A 33 4.08 6.34 15.40
CA ILE A 33 4.67 7.61 15.84
C ILE A 33 4.29 7.90 17.30
N PHE A 34 3.02 7.71 17.64
CA PHE A 34 2.49 7.97 18.99
C PHE A 34 2.65 6.79 19.96
N ARG A 35 3.26 5.68 19.52
CA ARG A 35 3.55 4.49 20.34
C ARG A 35 2.30 3.86 20.97
N PHE A 36 1.22 3.78 20.20
CA PHE A 36 0.11 2.92 20.57
C PHE A 36 0.59 1.44 20.63
N PRO A 37 -0.07 0.58 21.43
CA PRO A 37 0.31 -0.83 21.61
C PRO A 37 0.08 -1.70 20.35
N TRP A 38 -0.14 -1.06 19.21
CA TRP A 38 -0.34 -1.70 17.92
C TRP A 38 0.91 -1.49 17.06
N PHE A 39 1.79 -2.50 17.04
CA PHE A 39 2.93 -2.55 16.13
C PHE A 39 2.88 -3.86 15.35
N ILE A 40 2.66 -3.76 14.03
CA ILE A 40 2.48 -4.94 13.18
C ILE A 40 3.80 -5.68 12.91
N TYR A 41 4.94 -4.99 13.03
CA TYR A 41 6.24 -5.53 12.65
C TYR A 41 7.02 -6.20 13.78
N ALA A 42 6.57 -6.14 15.04
CA ALA A 42 7.17 -6.82 16.20
C ALA A 42 6.27 -6.79 17.43
N ASP A 43 6.41 -7.81 18.30
CA ASP A 43 5.67 -7.87 19.56
C ASP A 43 6.21 -6.86 20.60
N ASP A 44 7.53 -6.62 20.60
CA ASP A 44 8.19 -5.67 21.50
C ASP A 44 9.25 -4.82 20.76
N PRO A 45 8.82 -3.80 20.00
CA PRO A 45 9.74 -2.94 19.27
C PRO A 45 10.46 -1.94 20.17
N LYS A 46 11.74 -1.72 19.89
CA LYS A 46 12.44 -0.56 20.44
C LYS A 46 11.68 0.73 20.05
N PRO A 47 11.49 1.70 20.97
CA PRO A 47 10.70 2.91 20.70
C PRO A 47 11.15 3.68 19.46
N THR A 48 12.45 3.75 19.22
CA THR A 48 13.03 4.41 18.03
C THR A 48 12.64 3.71 16.74
N VAL A 49 12.66 2.36 16.72
CA VAL A 49 12.30 1.56 15.54
C VAL A 49 10.82 1.73 15.21
N GLN A 50 9.96 1.71 16.24
CA GLN A 50 8.53 1.94 16.07
C GLN A 50 8.26 3.31 15.44
N ARG A 51 8.86 4.39 15.97
CA ARG A 51 8.70 5.73 15.42
C ARG A 51 9.22 5.87 14.00
N LEU A 52 10.39 5.31 13.70
CA LEU A 52 10.97 5.36 12.36
C LEU A 52 10.09 4.63 11.33
N ALA A 53 9.54 3.47 11.70
CA ALA A 53 8.58 2.76 10.85
C ALA A 53 7.34 3.63 10.58
N GLY A 54 6.80 4.27 11.61
CA GLY A 54 5.65 5.16 11.44
C GLY A 54 5.93 6.39 10.57
N ILE A 55 7.12 7.00 10.71
CA ILE A 55 7.55 8.11 9.83
C ILE A 55 7.69 7.62 8.39
N ALA A 56 8.28 6.45 8.17
CA ALA A 56 8.42 5.88 6.82
C ALA A 56 7.05 5.60 6.18
N GLU A 57 6.11 5.01 6.93
CA GLU A 57 4.73 4.79 6.47
C GLU A 57 4.01 6.09 6.13
N LEU A 58 4.23 7.16 6.92
CA LEU A 58 3.67 8.48 6.65
C LEU A 58 4.21 9.07 5.34
N VAL A 59 5.52 8.94 5.11
CA VAL A 59 6.17 9.39 3.86
C VAL A 59 5.62 8.60 2.67
N ILE A 60 5.46 7.29 2.80
CA ILE A 60 4.88 6.42 1.76
C ILE A 60 3.43 6.82 1.47
N ALA A 61 2.61 7.04 2.50
CA ALA A 61 1.23 7.52 2.33
C ALA A 61 1.17 8.87 1.61
N GLY A 62 2.06 9.80 1.96
CA GLY A 62 2.20 11.08 1.27
C GLY A 62 2.57 10.89 -0.20
N ALA A 63 3.57 10.06 -0.47
CA ALA A 63 4.04 9.78 -1.84
C ALA A 63 2.95 9.15 -2.71
N LEU A 64 2.14 8.25 -2.17
CA LEU A 64 1.00 7.63 -2.86
C LEU A 64 -0.15 8.62 -3.08
N SER A 65 -0.31 9.62 -2.22
CA SER A 65 -1.35 10.64 -2.32
C SER A 65 -0.99 11.79 -3.27
N LEU A 66 0.30 12.07 -3.49
CA LEU A 66 0.76 13.19 -4.32
C LEU A 66 0.20 13.19 -5.76
N PRO A 67 0.15 12.05 -6.48
CA PRO A 67 -0.34 12.01 -7.85
C PRO A 67 -1.82 12.38 -8.00
N TYR A 68 -2.63 12.27 -6.94
CA TYR A 68 -4.02 12.76 -6.96
C TYR A 68 -4.10 14.28 -7.10
N PHE A 69 -3.08 15.01 -6.65
CA PHE A 69 -3.03 16.47 -6.73
C PHE A 69 -2.32 16.99 -7.98
N TRP A 70 -1.33 16.23 -8.50
CA TRP A 70 -0.45 16.70 -9.58
C TRP A 70 -0.66 15.99 -10.93
N ARG A 71 -1.56 15.00 -11.02
CA ARG A 71 -1.88 14.20 -12.23
C ARG A 71 -0.70 13.45 -12.88
N GLU A 72 0.49 13.54 -12.32
CA GLU A 72 1.70 12.83 -12.76
C GLU A 72 2.16 11.87 -11.65
N GLY A 73 2.60 10.65 -12.01
CA GLY A 73 3.22 9.72 -11.05
C GLY A 73 2.57 8.36 -10.86
N SER A 74 1.72 7.89 -11.79
CA SER A 74 1.17 6.52 -11.76
C SER A 74 2.24 5.42 -11.65
N VAL A 75 3.35 5.57 -12.38
CA VAL A 75 4.50 4.64 -12.31
C VAL A 75 5.16 4.65 -10.93
N ILE A 76 5.30 5.83 -10.32
CA ILE A 76 5.87 5.96 -8.97
C ILE A 76 4.96 5.29 -7.94
N MET A 77 3.64 5.45 -8.05
CA MET A 77 2.68 4.77 -7.18
C MET A 77 2.80 3.25 -7.26
N ILE A 78 2.89 2.70 -8.49
CA ILE A 78 3.06 1.26 -8.71
C ILE A 78 4.37 0.79 -8.06
N ALA A 79 5.49 1.48 -8.34
CA ALA A 79 6.79 1.12 -7.80
C ALA A 79 6.81 1.14 -6.27
N VAL A 80 6.26 2.20 -5.66
CA VAL A 80 6.17 2.34 -4.20
C VAL A 80 5.30 1.25 -3.58
N ALA A 81 4.14 0.97 -4.18
CA ALA A 81 3.23 -0.07 -3.69
C ALA A 81 3.84 -1.47 -3.77
N LEU A 82 4.49 -1.81 -4.89
CA LEU A 82 5.16 -3.10 -5.06
C LEU A 82 6.39 -3.24 -4.15
N ALA A 83 7.18 -2.18 -3.99
CA ALA A 83 8.31 -2.16 -3.07
C ALA A 83 7.85 -2.37 -1.62
N TYR A 84 6.76 -1.72 -1.22
CA TYR A 84 6.15 -1.91 0.10
C TYR A 84 5.67 -3.37 0.28
N ALA A 85 4.93 -3.91 -0.69
CA ALA A 85 4.48 -5.30 -0.66
C ALA A 85 5.65 -6.30 -0.53
N GLY A 86 6.72 -6.09 -1.32
CA GLY A 86 7.93 -6.90 -1.27
C GLY A 86 8.63 -6.81 0.09
N GLY A 87 8.80 -5.60 0.61
CA GLY A 87 9.43 -5.36 1.92
C GLY A 87 8.67 -6.05 3.06
N ILE A 88 7.36 -5.85 3.14
CA ILE A 88 6.53 -6.45 4.20
C ILE A 88 6.37 -7.96 4.00
N GLY A 89 6.29 -8.43 2.75
CA GLY A 89 6.26 -9.84 2.42
C GLY A 89 7.53 -10.57 2.86
N LEU A 90 8.71 -9.99 2.62
CA LEU A 90 9.99 -10.53 3.08
C LEU A 90 10.08 -10.58 4.61
N VAL A 91 9.64 -9.53 5.30
CA VAL A 91 9.59 -9.51 6.78
C VAL A 91 8.64 -10.61 7.31
N SER A 92 7.50 -10.80 6.65
CA SER A 92 6.53 -11.85 6.99
C SER A 92 7.13 -13.25 6.86
N LEU A 93 7.78 -13.53 5.72
CA LEU A 93 8.44 -14.82 5.47
C LEU A 93 9.59 -15.06 6.44
N TRP A 94 10.39 -14.03 6.73
CA TRP A 94 11.49 -14.11 7.68
C TRP A 94 11.00 -14.44 9.11
N ARG A 95 9.91 -13.80 9.55
CA ARG A 95 9.28 -14.08 10.86
C ARG A 95 8.72 -15.49 10.93
N TRP A 96 8.04 -15.94 9.88
CA TRP A 96 7.52 -17.30 9.79
C TRP A 96 8.66 -18.33 9.91
N LYS A 97 9.75 -18.16 9.16
CA LYS A 97 10.91 -19.06 9.23
C LYS A 97 11.56 -19.14 10.62
N ARG A 98 11.45 -18.09 11.44
CA ARG A 98 12.03 -18.05 12.79
C ARG A 98 11.10 -18.59 13.89
N GLY A 99 9.90 -19.04 13.54
CA GLY A 99 8.97 -19.62 14.52
C GLY A 99 8.39 -18.60 15.51
N HIS A 100 8.45 -17.30 15.20
CA HIS A 100 7.73 -16.29 15.98
C HIS A 100 6.22 -16.51 15.81
N VAL A 101 5.44 -16.25 16.88
CA VAL A 101 3.97 -16.34 16.85
C VAL A 101 3.43 -15.32 15.86
N PHE A 102 3.26 -15.75 14.61
CA PHE A 102 2.86 -14.92 13.50
C PHE A 102 1.34 -14.99 13.40
N ARG A 103 0.64 -13.87 13.65
CA ARG A 103 -0.76 -13.72 13.22
C ARG A 103 -0.75 -13.30 11.76
N PRO A 104 -1.07 -14.21 10.81
CA PRO A 104 -0.87 -13.94 9.38
C PRO A 104 -1.62 -12.71 8.91
N VAL A 105 -2.77 -12.44 9.52
CA VAL A 105 -3.62 -11.29 9.21
C VAL A 105 -2.88 -9.94 9.33
N HIS A 106 -1.94 -9.77 10.27
CA HIS A 106 -1.35 -8.44 10.54
C HIS A 106 -0.36 -7.98 9.48
N LEU A 107 0.35 -8.89 8.83
CA LEU A 107 1.32 -8.55 7.78
C LEU A 107 0.86 -8.96 6.38
N LEU A 108 -0.05 -9.94 6.26
CA LEU A 108 -0.53 -10.40 4.96
C LEU A 108 -1.62 -9.46 4.41
N ALA A 109 -2.48 -8.89 5.26
CA ALA A 109 -3.46 -7.88 4.82
C ALA A 109 -2.81 -6.65 4.16
N PRO A 110 -1.80 -5.99 4.76
CA PRO A 110 -1.15 -4.85 4.10
C PRO A 110 -0.38 -5.24 2.83
N VAL A 111 0.20 -6.45 2.76
CA VAL A 111 0.82 -6.96 1.53
C VAL A 111 -0.21 -7.11 0.43
N MET A 112 -1.37 -7.71 0.71
CA MET A 112 -2.43 -7.91 -0.27
C MET A 112 -3.02 -6.59 -0.76
N LEU A 113 -3.21 -5.61 0.14
CA LEU A 113 -3.67 -4.26 -0.24
C LEU A 113 -2.67 -3.57 -1.16
N ALA A 114 -1.39 -3.62 -0.83
CA ALA A 114 -0.33 -3.01 -1.63
C ALA A 114 -0.18 -3.68 -3.01
N LEU A 115 -0.25 -5.02 -3.07
CA LEU A 115 -0.25 -5.77 -4.33
C LEU A 115 -1.48 -5.44 -5.17
N ALA A 116 -2.67 -5.47 -4.59
CA ALA A 116 -3.90 -5.15 -5.30
C ALA A 116 -3.86 -3.72 -5.87
N PHE A 117 -3.38 -2.75 -5.10
CA PHE A 117 -3.24 -1.39 -5.58
C PHE A 117 -2.23 -1.29 -6.73
N GLY A 118 -1.04 -1.90 -6.56
CA GLY A 118 0.01 -1.89 -7.58
C GLY A 118 -0.41 -2.55 -8.90
N THR A 119 -1.09 -3.70 -8.84
CA THR A 119 -1.57 -4.40 -10.04
C THR A 119 -2.70 -3.66 -10.74
N LEU A 120 -3.65 -3.10 -9.97
CA LEU A 120 -4.71 -2.27 -10.52
C LEU A 120 -4.13 -1.01 -11.18
N LYS A 121 -3.19 -0.31 -10.55
CA LYS A 121 -2.57 0.86 -11.19
C LYS A 121 -1.74 0.50 -12.43
N ALA A 122 -1.09 -0.66 -12.44
CA ALA A 122 -0.39 -1.14 -13.64
C ALA A 122 -1.35 -1.46 -14.79
N GLY A 123 -2.51 -2.06 -14.51
CA GLY A 123 -3.56 -2.28 -15.50
C GLY A 123 -4.11 -0.98 -16.07
N GLU A 124 -4.33 0.03 -15.22
CA GLU A 124 -4.81 1.36 -15.66
C GLU A 124 -3.79 2.01 -16.60
N LEU A 125 -2.50 1.94 -16.25
CA LEU A 125 -1.41 2.44 -17.09
C LEU A 125 -1.36 1.73 -18.45
N ALA A 126 -1.54 0.40 -18.46
CA ALA A 126 -1.53 -0.40 -19.68
C ALA A 126 -2.71 -0.08 -20.61
N LEU A 127 -3.90 0.15 -20.05
CA LEU A 127 -5.09 0.58 -20.82
C LEU A 127 -4.87 1.96 -21.43
N PHE A 128 -4.38 2.93 -20.66
CA PHE A 128 -4.05 4.26 -21.20
C PHE A 128 -2.98 4.20 -22.31
N ALA A 129 -1.96 3.35 -22.16
CA ALA A 129 -0.94 3.18 -23.19
C ALA A 129 -1.48 2.54 -24.48
N ALA A 130 -2.44 1.62 -24.35
CA ALA A 130 -3.09 0.98 -25.50
C ALA A 130 -4.02 1.94 -26.25
N ASP A 131 -4.81 2.76 -25.52
CA ASP A 131 -5.72 3.75 -26.13
C ASP A 131 -4.98 4.87 -26.87
N VAL A 132 -3.75 5.22 -26.45
CA VAL A 132 -2.91 6.22 -27.13
C VAL A 132 -2.31 5.67 -28.44
N GLN A 133 -2.25 4.34 -28.61
CA GLN A 133 -1.70 3.68 -29.80
C GLN A 133 -2.76 3.34 -30.87
N ALA A 134 -4.06 3.41 -30.54
CA ALA A 134 -5.18 3.12 -31.43
C ALA A 134 -5.63 4.37 -32.20
#